data_AF-A0A8T2EC59-F1
#
_entry.id   AF-A0A8T2EC59-F1
#
_cell.length_a   1.000
_cell.length_b   1.000
_cell.length_c   1.000
_cell.angle_alpha   90.00
_cell.angle_beta   90.00
_cell.angle_gamma   90.00
#
_symmetry.space_group_name_H-M   'P 1'
#
loop_
_entity.id
_entity.type
_entity.pdbx_description
1 polymer ?
#
loop_
_entity_poly.entity_id
_entity_poly.type
_entity_poly.pdbx_seq_one_letter_code
_entity_poly.pdbx_strand_id
1 'polypeptide(L)'
;MEKYSRRSILLSTVVAAVLFSLIPVSITIPFILFHGIGDKCSGGVSNFTQLLTNLSGSPGYCLEIGNGEKDSWFMPLRKQTSVACEKVKAMKVLSQGYNIVAESQGNLVARGLIEFCDNAPPVINYISLGGPHAGIAKIPKCNSGPICAIGEALLKLEVYTDFVQDHIAPSGYIKIPGVSQLLNQVNQFEVDSSFQHNGLYFSGNFKVFGALQVSTKA
;
A
#
# COMPACT_ATOMS: atom_id res chain seq x y z
N MET A 1 -31.41 -23.14 -53.90
CA MET A 1 -31.57 -23.31 -52.44
C MET A 1 -30.27 -23.09 -51.68
N GLU A 2 -29.15 -23.64 -52.14
CA GLU A 2 -27.83 -23.54 -51.47
C GLU A 2 -27.30 -22.09 -51.27
N LYS A 3 -27.45 -21.22 -52.28
CA LYS A 3 -27.03 -19.80 -52.22
C LYS A 3 -27.81 -18.97 -51.19
N TYR A 4 -29.08 -19.32 -50.95
CA TYR A 4 -29.94 -18.65 -49.97
C TYR A 4 -29.57 -19.10 -48.55
N SER A 5 -29.32 -20.39 -48.36
CA SER A 5 -28.82 -20.95 -47.09
C SER A 5 -27.49 -20.31 -46.68
N ARG A 6 -26.53 -20.16 -47.62
CA ARG A 6 -25.22 -19.54 -47.35
C ARG A 6 -25.31 -18.06 -46.93
N ARG A 7 -26.23 -17.28 -47.53
CA ARG A 7 -26.48 -15.87 -47.13
C ARG A 7 -27.13 -15.76 -45.75
N SER A 8 -28.07 -16.65 -45.44
CA SER A 8 -28.71 -16.71 -44.13
C SER A 8 -27.69 -16.99 -43.01
N ILE A 9 -26.79 -17.96 -43.23
CA ILE A 9 -25.71 -18.30 -42.30
C ILE A 9 -24.73 -17.12 -42.11
N LEU A 10 -24.38 -16.42 -43.20
CA LEU A 10 -23.54 -15.21 -43.14
C LEU A 10 -24.19 -14.08 -42.35
N LEU A 11 -25.49 -13.82 -42.51
CA LEU A 11 -26.18 -12.82 -41.71
C LEU A 11 -26.25 -13.20 -40.23
N SER A 12 -26.60 -14.45 -39.91
CA SER A 12 -26.67 -14.91 -38.53
C SER A 12 -25.32 -14.85 -37.81
N THR A 13 -24.22 -15.18 -38.49
CA THR A 13 -22.86 -15.09 -37.92
C THR A 13 -22.43 -13.64 -37.67
N VAL A 14 -22.75 -12.72 -38.58
CA VAL A 14 -22.46 -11.27 -38.39
C VAL A 14 -23.27 -10.70 -37.23
N VAL A 15 -24.56 -11.03 -37.14
CA VAL A 15 -25.42 -10.58 -36.03
C VAL A 15 -24.91 -11.13 -34.70
N ALA A 16 -24.51 -12.40 -34.65
CA ALA A 16 -23.94 -13.00 -33.44
C ALA A 16 -22.62 -12.32 -33.01
N ALA A 17 -21.74 -12.00 -33.96
CA ALA A 17 -20.47 -11.30 -33.68
C ALA A 17 -20.70 -9.88 -33.14
N VAL A 18 -21.66 -9.13 -33.72
CA VAL A 18 -22.04 -7.80 -33.23
C VAL A 18 -22.61 -7.88 -31.82
N LEU A 19 -23.50 -8.84 -31.55
CA LEU A 19 -24.04 -9.06 -30.20
C LEU A 19 -22.95 -9.44 -29.19
N PHE A 20 -21.95 -10.24 -29.60
CA PHE A 20 -20.81 -10.60 -28.73
C PHE A 20 -19.91 -9.40 -28.41
N SER A 21 -19.69 -8.49 -29.36
CA SER A 21 -18.92 -7.25 -29.14
C SER A 21 -19.63 -6.22 -28.27
N LEU A 22 -20.94 -6.38 -28.02
CA LEU A 22 -21.73 -5.53 -27.13
C LEU A 22 -21.73 -6.03 -25.67
N ILE A 23 -21.08 -7.16 -25.37
CA ILE A 23 -20.96 -7.64 -24.00
C ILE A 23 -19.93 -6.75 -23.29
N PRO A 24 -20.33 -5.94 -22.28
CA PRO A 24 -19.37 -5.18 -21.50
C PRO A 24 -18.46 -6.15 -20.74
N VAL A 25 -17.18 -6.19 -21.12
CA VAL A 25 -16.16 -6.85 -20.33
C VAL A 25 -15.88 -5.96 -19.13
N SER A 26 -16.49 -6.26 -17.98
CA SER A 26 -16.12 -5.63 -16.72
C SER A 26 -14.72 -6.07 -16.34
N ILE A 27 -13.71 -5.26 -16.64
CA ILE A 27 -12.35 -5.47 -16.16
C ILE A 27 -12.31 -5.02 -14.70
N THR A 28 -12.21 -5.97 -13.77
CA THR A 28 -12.01 -5.66 -12.35
C THR A 28 -10.55 -5.28 -12.14
N ILE A 29 -10.31 -4.10 -11.58
CA ILE A 29 -8.96 -3.59 -11.33
C ILE A 29 -8.42 -4.29 -10.09
N PRO A 30 -7.34 -5.10 -10.19
CA PRO A 30 -6.80 -5.81 -9.04
C PRO A 30 -6.29 -4.81 -8.01
N PHE A 31 -6.20 -5.25 -6.75
CA PHE A 31 -5.56 -4.45 -5.72
C PHE A 31 -4.49 -5.23 -4.99
N ILE A 32 -3.46 -4.51 -4.55
CA ILE A 32 -2.51 -5.02 -3.56
C ILE A 32 -2.83 -4.44 -2.19
N LEU A 33 -2.50 -5.18 -1.15
CA LEU A 33 -2.67 -4.77 0.23
C LEU A 33 -1.35 -4.83 1.00
N PHE A 34 -0.96 -3.71 1.62
CA PHE A 34 0.16 -3.64 2.56
C PHE A 34 -0.33 -3.64 4.01
N HIS A 35 0.16 -4.59 4.79
CA HIS A 35 -0.17 -4.70 6.21
C HIS A 35 0.60 -3.68 7.06
N GLY A 36 0.14 -3.50 8.29
CA GLY A 36 0.78 -2.64 9.28
C GLY A 36 1.96 -3.29 9.98
N ILE A 37 2.60 -2.52 10.87
CA ILE A 37 3.65 -2.99 11.75
C ILE A 37 3.15 -4.11 12.67
N GLY A 38 3.93 -5.17 12.82
CA GLY A 38 3.61 -6.30 13.69
C GLY A 38 2.64 -7.33 13.10
N ASP A 39 2.22 -7.18 11.85
CA ASP A 39 1.40 -8.18 11.14
C ASP A 39 2.19 -8.82 9.98
N LYS A 40 1.55 -9.75 9.26
CA LYS A 40 2.06 -10.46 8.09
C LYS A 40 0.89 -10.91 7.22
N CYS A 41 1.10 -11.21 5.96
CA CYS A 41 0.03 -11.64 5.04
C CYS A 41 -0.60 -13.00 5.39
N SER A 42 0.04 -13.80 6.25
CA SER A 42 -0.55 -15.01 6.85
C SER A 42 -1.27 -14.75 8.19
N GLY A 43 -1.32 -13.49 8.63
CA GLY A 43 -1.94 -13.02 9.87
C GLY A 43 -3.33 -12.41 9.65
N GLY A 44 -3.70 -11.45 10.51
CA GLY A 44 -5.07 -10.89 10.55
C GLY A 44 -5.47 -10.21 9.25
N VAL A 45 -4.51 -9.54 8.59
CA VAL A 45 -4.70 -8.88 7.31
C VAL A 45 -5.15 -9.80 6.16
N SER A 46 -4.93 -11.12 6.25
CA SER A 46 -5.35 -12.06 5.20
C SER A 46 -6.88 -12.10 5.08
N ASN A 47 -7.57 -12.15 6.23
CA ASN A 47 -9.02 -12.14 6.31
C ASN A 47 -9.58 -10.83 5.77
N PHE A 48 -8.92 -9.72 6.07
CA PHE A 48 -9.31 -8.41 5.56
C PHE A 48 -9.13 -8.30 4.04
N THR A 49 -8.02 -8.82 3.50
CA THR A 49 -7.78 -8.91 2.05
C THR A 49 -8.87 -9.74 1.35
N GLN A 50 -9.24 -10.88 1.93
CA GLN A 50 -10.30 -11.73 1.40
C GLN A 50 -11.68 -11.05 1.48
N LEU A 51 -11.99 -10.37 2.57
CA LEU A 51 -13.22 -9.59 2.72
C LEU A 51 -13.32 -8.53 1.63
N LEU A 52 -12.26 -7.73 1.42
CA LEU A 52 -12.24 -6.70 0.38
C LEU A 52 -12.35 -7.29 -1.02
N THR A 53 -11.72 -8.45 -1.27
CA THR A 53 -11.85 -9.18 -2.53
C THR A 53 -13.31 -9.54 -2.80
N ASN A 54 -14.00 -10.10 -1.80
CA ASN A 54 -15.40 -10.51 -1.93
C ASN A 54 -16.35 -9.33 -2.11
N LEU A 55 -16.16 -8.24 -1.36
CA LEU A 55 -17.03 -7.05 -1.42
C LEU A 55 -16.85 -6.25 -2.72
N SER A 56 -15.61 -6.15 -3.22
CA SER A 56 -15.31 -5.38 -4.42
C SER A 56 -15.46 -6.17 -5.72
N GLY A 57 -15.51 -7.50 -5.65
CA GLY A 57 -15.41 -8.39 -6.81
C GLY A 57 -14.05 -8.30 -7.54
N SER A 58 -13.06 -7.60 -6.96
CA SER A 58 -11.76 -7.36 -7.57
C SER A 58 -10.69 -8.28 -6.97
N PRO A 59 -9.76 -8.85 -7.78
CA PRO A 59 -8.69 -9.70 -7.26
C PRO A 59 -7.79 -8.95 -6.28
N GLY A 60 -7.74 -9.40 -5.03
CA GLY A 60 -6.91 -8.84 -3.97
C GLY A 60 -5.68 -9.68 -3.65
N TYR A 61 -4.53 -9.02 -3.49
CA TYR A 61 -3.26 -9.67 -3.15
C TYR A 61 -2.63 -8.99 -1.93
N CYS A 62 -2.48 -9.70 -0.81
CA CYS A 62 -1.63 -9.20 0.27
C CYS A 62 -0.16 -9.32 -0.15
N LEU A 63 0.54 -8.20 -0.23
CA LEU A 63 1.91 -8.14 -0.70
C LEU A 63 2.89 -8.19 0.48
N GLU A 64 3.25 -9.41 0.88
CA GLU A 64 4.17 -9.65 1.99
C GLU A 64 5.55 -9.02 1.73
N ILE A 65 6.13 -8.32 2.70
CA ILE A 65 7.47 -7.74 2.57
C ILE A 65 8.42 -8.47 3.52
N GLY A 66 9.50 -9.03 2.97
CA GLY A 66 10.46 -9.80 3.73
C GLY A 66 9.79 -10.92 4.54
N ASN A 67 10.10 -10.97 5.83
CA ASN A 67 9.61 -11.94 6.82
C ASN A 67 8.40 -11.43 7.62
N GLY A 68 7.56 -10.58 7.02
CA GLY A 68 6.33 -10.06 7.61
C GLY A 68 6.54 -9.37 8.94
N GLU A 69 5.96 -9.91 10.01
CA GLU A 69 5.96 -9.31 11.35
C GLU A 69 7.35 -8.83 11.76
N LYS A 70 8.38 -9.66 11.55
CA LYS A 70 9.76 -9.32 11.92
C LYS A 70 10.28 -8.13 11.11
N ASP A 71 10.13 -8.15 9.79
CA ASP A 71 10.71 -7.12 8.93
C ASP A 71 9.90 -5.83 8.93
N SER A 72 8.61 -5.89 9.30
CA SER A 72 7.82 -4.69 9.60
C SER A 72 8.37 -3.88 10.79
N TRP A 73 9.14 -4.53 11.68
CA TRP A 73 9.88 -3.87 12.76
C TRP A 73 11.33 -3.57 12.39
N PHE A 74 12.02 -4.55 11.80
CA PHE A 74 13.49 -4.58 11.72
C PHE A 74 14.06 -4.39 10.30
N MET A 75 13.24 -3.98 9.33
CA MET A 75 13.68 -3.54 8.01
C MET A 75 13.30 -2.07 7.83
N PRO A 76 14.26 -1.15 7.55
CA PRO A 76 13.94 0.26 7.34
C PRO A 76 12.99 0.43 6.15
N LEU A 77 12.10 1.42 6.24
CA LEU A 77 11.01 1.61 5.26
C LEU A 77 11.50 1.75 3.82
N ARG A 78 12.66 2.38 3.59
CA ARG A 78 13.27 2.47 2.25
C ARG A 78 13.56 1.10 1.65
N LYS A 79 14.06 0.15 2.45
CA LYS A 79 14.29 -1.24 2.00
C LYS A 79 12.96 -1.93 1.75
N GLN A 80 11.96 -1.76 2.63
CA GLN A 80 10.61 -2.29 2.40
C GLN A 80 9.99 -1.79 1.09
N THR A 81 10.11 -0.49 0.79
CA THR A 81 9.69 0.11 -0.48
C THR A 81 10.43 -0.48 -1.69
N SER A 82 11.73 -0.74 -1.56
CA SER A 82 12.52 -1.35 -2.64
C SER A 82 12.01 -2.77 -2.94
N VAL A 83 11.77 -3.58 -1.90
CA VAL A 83 11.19 -4.93 -2.04
C VAL A 83 9.78 -4.86 -2.64
N ALA A 84 8.96 -3.91 -2.20
CA ALA A 84 7.62 -3.71 -2.75
C ALA A 84 7.67 -3.39 -4.26
N CYS A 85 8.57 -2.48 -4.65
CA CYS A 85 8.79 -2.08 -6.04
C CYS A 85 9.17 -3.26 -6.94
N GLU A 86 10.12 -4.09 -6.50
CA GLU A 86 10.53 -5.30 -7.21
C GLU A 86 9.37 -6.29 -7.39
N LYS A 87 8.60 -6.53 -6.32
CA LYS A 87 7.48 -7.46 -6.35
C LYS A 87 6.37 -6.98 -7.29
N VAL A 88 5.98 -5.72 -7.20
CA VAL A 88 4.92 -5.16 -8.06
C VAL A 88 5.31 -5.25 -9.53
N LYS A 89 6.56 -4.92 -9.90
CA LYS A 89 7.05 -5.05 -11.27
C LYS A 89 7.01 -6.48 -11.80
N ALA A 90 7.22 -7.47 -10.93
CA ALA A 90 7.17 -8.88 -11.31
C ALA A 90 5.74 -9.42 -11.50
N MET A 91 4.73 -8.75 -10.94
CA MET A 91 3.34 -9.20 -11.00
C MET A 91 2.65 -8.77 -12.30
N LYS A 92 2.65 -9.67 -13.30
CA LYS A 92 2.00 -9.43 -14.61
C LYS A 92 0.52 -9.03 -14.51
N VAL A 93 -0.19 -9.52 -13.50
CA VAL A 93 -1.60 -9.18 -13.24
C VAL A 93 -1.80 -7.68 -12.97
N LEU A 94 -0.77 -6.98 -12.50
CA LEU A 94 -0.81 -5.55 -12.20
C LEU A 94 -0.42 -4.67 -13.41
N SER A 95 0.00 -5.27 -14.53
CA SER A 95 0.61 -4.55 -15.67
C SER A 95 -0.29 -3.50 -16.32
N GLN A 96 -1.62 -3.71 -16.31
CA GLN A 96 -2.61 -2.77 -16.84
C GLN A 96 -3.09 -1.75 -15.80
N GLY A 97 -2.54 -1.82 -14.59
CA GLY A 97 -2.84 -0.96 -13.47
C GLY A 97 -3.54 -1.67 -12.32
N TYR A 98 -3.41 -1.10 -11.14
CA TYR A 98 -3.89 -1.70 -9.89
C TYR A 98 -4.21 -0.66 -8.82
N ASN A 99 -5.05 -1.02 -7.86
CA ASN A 99 -5.30 -0.22 -6.66
C ASN A 99 -4.36 -0.64 -5.52
N ILE A 100 -4.10 0.28 -4.60
CA ILE A 100 -3.39 -0.01 -3.35
C ILE A 100 -4.34 0.22 -2.18
N VAL A 101 -4.39 -0.75 -1.27
CA VAL A 101 -4.95 -0.59 0.07
C VAL A 101 -3.78 -0.73 1.04
N ALA A 102 -3.64 0.17 2.01
CA ALA A 102 -2.56 0.06 2.98
C ALA A 102 -3.02 0.38 4.39
N GLU A 103 -2.60 -0.44 5.35
CA GLU A 103 -2.96 -0.32 6.75
C GLU A 103 -1.79 0.20 7.58
N SER A 104 -2.04 1.17 8.46
CA SER A 104 -1.08 1.64 9.46
C SER A 104 0.28 1.98 8.83
N GLN A 105 1.39 1.41 9.30
CA GLN A 105 2.74 1.59 8.74
C GLN A 105 2.84 1.26 7.25
N GLY A 106 2.07 0.29 6.73
CA GLY A 106 2.07 -0.11 5.32
C GLY A 106 1.76 1.06 4.37
N ASN A 107 1.12 2.13 4.87
CA ASN A 107 0.89 3.37 4.11
C ASN A 107 2.17 4.08 3.70
N LEU A 108 3.22 4.02 4.53
CA LEU A 108 4.51 4.61 4.19
C LEU A 108 5.23 3.77 3.14
N VAL A 109 5.11 2.44 3.21
CA VAL A 109 5.62 1.56 2.14
C VAL A 109 4.90 1.84 0.82
N ALA A 110 3.57 1.94 0.84
CA ALA A 110 2.73 2.29 -0.31
C ALA A 110 3.08 3.66 -0.89
N ARG A 111 3.21 4.68 -0.04
CA ARG A 111 3.63 6.02 -0.46
C ARG A 111 5.01 5.99 -1.12
N GLY A 112 5.98 5.29 -0.50
CA GLY A 112 7.31 5.15 -1.08
C GLY A 112 7.30 4.41 -2.41
N LEU A 113 6.44 3.40 -2.57
CA LEU A 113 6.24 2.71 -3.85
C LEU A 113 5.70 3.69 -4.91
N ILE A 114 4.72 4.51 -4.57
CA ILE A 114 4.12 5.49 -5.49
C ILE A 114 5.14 6.59 -5.88
N GLU A 115 5.93 7.08 -4.92
CA GLU A 115 6.80 8.24 -5.11
C GLU A 115 8.17 7.87 -5.70
N PHE A 116 8.70 6.69 -5.41
CA PHE A 116 10.11 6.36 -5.69
C PHE A 116 10.33 5.11 -6.57
N CYS A 117 9.28 4.38 -6.95
CA CYS A 117 9.44 3.20 -7.82
C CYS A 117 9.29 3.55 -9.30
N ASP A 118 10.40 3.89 -9.95
CA ASP A 118 10.41 4.15 -11.39
C ASP A 118 9.95 2.94 -12.20
N ASN A 119 9.15 3.14 -13.25
CA ASN A 119 8.65 2.08 -14.13
C ASN A 119 7.81 1.01 -13.41
N ALA A 120 7.16 1.34 -12.29
CA ALA A 120 6.10 0.51 -11.76
C ALA A 120 4.90 0.48 -12.73
N PRO A 121 4.11 -0.61 -12.75
CA PRO A 121 2.77 -0.57 -13.34
C PRO A 121 1.94 0.58 -12.73
N PRO A 122 0.95 1.12 -13.45
CA PRO A 122 0.23 2.31 -13.01
C PRO A 122 -0.63 2.02 -11.77
N VAL A 123 -0.41 2.76 -10.70
CA VAL A 123 -1.38 2.82 -9.60
C VAL A 123 -2.60 3.58 -10.12
N ILE A 124 -3.81 3.10 -9.81
CA ILE A 124 -5.08 3.74 -10.20
C ILE A 124 -5.69 4.49 -9.02
N ASN A 125 -5.85 3.81 -7.89
CA ASN A 125 -6.29 4.42 -6.63
C ASN A 125 -5.40 3.96 -5.47
N TYR A 126 -5.23 4.84 -4.49
CA TYR A 126 -4.56 4.54 -3.24
C TYR A 126 -5.49 4.85 -2.06
N ILE A 127 -5.81 3.81 -1.28
CA ILE A 127 -6.67 3.86 -0.10
C ILE A 127 -5.79 3.70 1.13
N SER A 128 -5.76 4.75 1.96
CA SER A 128 -4.97 4.82 3.18
C SER A 128 -5.83 4.55 4.41
N LEU A 129 -5.59 3.45 5.11
CA LEU A 129 -6.27 3.08 6.34
C LEU A 129 -5.35 3.36 7.54
N GLY A 130 -5.55 4.50 8.21
CA GLY A 130 -4.82 4.85 9.44
C GLY A 130 -3.31 5.09 9.26
N GLY A 131 -2.87 5.54 8.07
CA GLY A 131 -1.46 5.76 7.75
C GLY A 131 -0.83 6.96 8.47
N PRO A 132 0.38 6.83 9.07
CA PRO A 132 1.09 7.93 9.72
C PRO A 132 1.86 8.79 8.70
N HIS A 133 1.16 9.36 7.70
CA HIS A 133 1.78 10.13 6.60
C HIS A 133 2.61 11.33 7.08
N ALA A 134 2.19 11.98 8.17
CA ALA A 134 2.92 13.08 8.79
C ALA A 134 3.91 12.61 9.87
N GLY A 135 4.00 11.31 10.13
CA GLY A 135 4.73 10.71 11.24
C GLY A 135 3.92 10.61 12.54
N ILE A 136 4.58 10.14 13.60
CA ILE A 136 4.02 10.02 14.96
C ILE A 136 4.91 10.76 15.97
N ALA A 137 4.31 11.39 16.97
CA ALA A 137 5.04 12.14 17.99
C ALA A 137 5.46 11.31 19.22
N LYS A 138 5.23 9.99 19.18
CA LYS A 138 5.46 9.09 20.31
C LYS A 138 5.89 7.71 19.82
N ILE A 139 6.77 7.06 20.56
CA ILE A 139 7.18 5.68 20.32
C ILE A 139 5.96 4.76 20.41
N PRO A 140 5.74 3.86 19.42
CA PRO A 140 4.69 2.85 19.47
C PRO A 140 4.85 1.96 20.70
N LYS A 141 3.78 1.81 21.49
CA LYS A 141 3.79 0.88 22.63
C LYS A 141 3.61 -0.55 22.12
N CYS A 142 4.43 -1.47 22.60
CA CYS A 142 4.23 -2.91 22.43
C CYS A 142 3.28 -3.42 23.51
N ASN A 143 2.16 -4.02 23.09
CA ASN A 143 1.20 -4.60 24.04
C ASN A 143 1.52 -6.07 24.35
N SER A 144 2.11 -6.81 23.42
CA SER A 144 2.48 -8.22 23.60
C SER A 144 3.47 -8.71 22.53
N GLY A 145 4.36 -9.63 22.91
CA GLY A 145 5.25 -10.33 21.98
C GLY A 145 6.71 -9.83 21.99
N PRO A 146 7.69 -10.72 21.79
CA PRO A 146 9.11 -10.38 21.91
C PRO A 146 9.61 -9.44 20.80
N ILE A 147 9.05 -9.55 19.59
CA ILE A 147 9.45 -8.73 18.43
C ILE A 147 9.15 -7.25 18.71
N CYS A 148 7.92 -6.91 19.07
CA CYS A 148 7.60 -5.51 19.36
C CYS A 148 8.28 -5.00 20.63
N ALA A 149 8.54 -5.86 21.63
CA ALA A 149 9.20 -5.45 22.86
C ALA A 149 10.65 -5.04 22.60
N ILE A 150 11.36 -5.80 21.77
CA ILE A 150 12.72 -5.46 21.32
C ILE A 150 12.69 -4.17 20.49
N GLY A 151 11.75 -4.06 19.54
CA GLY A 151 11.60 -2.85 18.73
C GLY A 151 11.33 -1.58 19.55
N GLU A 152 10.40 -1.65 20.50
CA GLU A 152 10.10 -0.55 21.42
C GLU A 152 11.33 -0.19 22.29
N ALA A 153 12.05 -1.19 22.81
CA ALA A 153 13.24 -0.97 23.61
C ALA A 153 14.34 -0.23 22.83
N LEU A 154 14.60 -0.64 21.57
CA LEU A 154 15.57 0.03 20.70
C LEU A 154 15.18 1.47 20.38
N LEU A 155 13.88 1.73 20.14
CA LEU A 155 13.38 3.09 19.94
C LEU A 155 13.50 3.97 21.19
N LYS A 156 13.36 3.39 22.38
CA LYS A 156 13.48 4.12 23.65
C LYS A 156 14.90 4.49 24.03
N LEU A 157 15.92 3.81 23.48
CA LEU A 157 17.33 4.17 23.71
C LEU A 157 17.62 5.54 23.10
N GLU A 158 17.58 5.65 21.78
CA GLU A 158 17.73 6.92 21.07
C GLU A 158 17.28 6.79 19.60
N VAL A 159 16.07 7.28 19.29
CA VAL A 159 15.40 7.14 17.97
C VAL A 159 16.25 7.66 16.80
N TYR A 160 17.07 8.69 17.02
CA TYR A 160 17.78 9.42 15.97
C TYR A 160 19.23 8.98 15.75
N THR A 161 19.66 7.88 16.36
CA THR A 161 20.97 7.27 16.06
C THR A 161 20.96 6.58 14.70
N ASP A 162 22.11 6.59 14.01
CA ASP A 162 22.29 5.91 12.71
C ASP A 162 21.84 4.45 12.76
N PHE A 163 22.22 3.76 13.84
CA PHE A 163 21.84 2.36 14.04
C PHE A 163 20.32 2.17 14.05
N VAL A 164 19.59 2.97 14.84
CA VAL A 164 18.14 2.85 14.94
C VAL A 164 17.47 3.26 13.62
N GLN A 165 17.95 4.32 12.98
CA GLN A 165 17.45 4.79 11.67
C GLN A 165 17.64 3.76 10.55
N ASP A 166 18.76 3.03 10.54
CA ASP A 166 19.08 2.04 9.51
C ASP A 166 18.46 0.65 9.74
N HIS A 167 17.94 0.38 10.94
CA HIS A 167 17.49 -0.97 11.32
C HIS A 167 16.03 -1.03 11.78
N ILE A 168 15.44 0.06 12.27
CA ILE A 168 14.12 0.03 12.91
C ILE A 168 13.11 0.80 12.07
N ALA A 169 12.12 0.11 11.50
CA ALA A 169 11.17 0.74 10.57
C ALA A 169 10.41 1.93 11.17
N PRO A 170 9.89 1.86 12.43
CA PRO A 170 9.28 3.00 13.10
C PRO A 170 10.10 4.29 13.15
N SER A 171 11.43 4.17 13.19
CA SER A 171 12.31 5.31 13.36
C SER A 171 12.22 6.30 12.20
N GLY A 172 11.93 5.81 10.98
CA GLY A 172 11.79 6.61 9.77
C GLY A 172 10.51 7.47 9.70
N TYR A 173 9.66 7.42 10.72
CA TYR A 173 8.47 8.28 10.81
C TYR A 173 8.14 8.75 12.23
N ILE A 174 9.07 8.63 13.19
CA ILE A 174 8.93 9.22 14.53
C ILE A 174 9.47 10.66 14.53
N LYS A 175 8.61 11.61 14.91
CA LYS A 175 8.90 13.05 15.00
C LYS A 175 8.64 13.56 16.42
N ILE A 176 9.65 13.52 17.28
CA ILE A 176 9.55 13.99 18.66
C ILE A 176 9.80 15.51 18.69
N PRO A 177 8.80 16.35 19.04
CA PRO A 177 8.99 17.80 19.13
C PRO A 177 10.09 18.17 20.13
N GLY A 178 10.92 19.15 19.76
CA GLY A 178 11.99 19.66 20.64
C GLY A 178 13.29 18.84 20.65
N VAL A 179 13.32 17.69 19.96
CA VAL A 179 14.58 16.99 19.66
C VAL A 179 15.02 17.40 18.26
N SER A 180 16.25 17.88 18.13
CA SER A 180 16.79 18.35 16.87
C SER A 180 16.89 17.19 15.85
N GLN A 181 16.07 17.24 14.80
CA GLN A 181 16.19 16.38 13.61
C GLN A 181 17.49 16.66 12.81
N LEU A 182 18.24 17.71 13.18
CA LEU A 182 19.37 18.23 12.41
C LEU A 182 20.61 17.33 12.40
N LEU A 183 20.59 16.18 13.07
CA LEU A 183 21.74 15.28 13.02
C LEU A 183 21.73 14.29 11.86
N ASN A 184 20.60 14.05 11.16
CA ASN A 184 20.59 13.09 10.05
C ASN A 184 19.45 13.36 9.06
N GLN A 185 19.77 13.87 7.87
CA GLN A 185 18.84 14.05 6.73
C GLN A 185 18.37 12.71 6.10
N VAL A 186 18.07 11.67 6.88
CA VAL A 186 17.82 10.30 6.36
C VAL A 186 16.32 9.95 6.28
N ASN A 187 15.44 10.84 6.74
CA ASN A 187 14.00 10.62 6.63
C ASN A 187 13.48 11.01 5.23
N GLN A 188 13.69 10.17 4.21
CA GLN A 188 13.12 10.42 2.88
C GLN A 188 11.57 10.43 2.84
N PHE A 189 10.90 9.96 3.90
CA PHE A 189 9.45 10.12 4.08
C PHE A 189 9.05 11.50 4.67
N GLU A 190 10.01 12.43 4.88
CA GLU A 190 9.75 13.79 5.36
C GLU A 190 9.23 14.76 4.29
N VAL A 191 9.02 14.35 3.04
CA VAL A 191 8.70 15.31 1.98
C VAL A 191 7.26 15.82 2.08
N ASP A 192 7.19 17.04 2.60
CA ASP A 192 6.24 18.13 2.41
C ASP A 192 4.84 18.06 3.06
N SER A 193 4.73 18.72 4.21
CA SER A 193 3.48 19.14 4.86
C SER A 193 2.65 20.12 4.03
N SER A 194 3.12 20.56 2.86
CA SER A 194 2.42 21.48 1.96
C SER A 194 1.15 20.87 1.32
N PHE A 195 0.95 19.55 1.42
CA PHE A 195 -0.19 18.83 0.82
C PHE A 195 -1.41 18.64 1.72
N GLN A 196 -1.48 19.33 2.86
CA GLN A 196 -2.58 19.19 3.81
C GLN A 196 -3.68 20.24 3.52
N HIS A 197 -4.67 19.88 2.69
CA HIS A 197 -5.92 20.64 2.57
C HIS A 197 -7.12 19.71 2.78
N ASN A 198 -7.92 20.00 3.81
CA ASN A 198 -9.21 19.34 4.11
C ASN A 198 -9.18 17.82 4.34
N GLY A 199 -8.12 17.28 4.96
CA GLY A 199 -8.05 15.86 5.32
C GLY A 199 -7.90 14.91 4.12
N LEU A 200 -7.63 15.47 2.94
CA LEU A 200 -7.22 14.74 1.74
C LEU A 200 -5.71 14.92 1.61
N TYR A 201 -4.98 13.81 1.55
CA TYR A 201 -3.58 13.82 1.13
C TYR A 201 -3.58 13.74 -0.40
N PHE A 202 -2.74 14.52 -1.07
CA PHE A 202 -2.46 14.30 -2.48
C PHE A 202 -1.00 13.86 -2.58
N SER A 203 -0.76 12.69 -3.15
CA SER A 203 0.56 12.28 -3.61
C SER A 203 0.45 12.25 -5.14
N GLY A 204 1.01 13.24 -5.83
CA GLY A 204 0.86 13.40 -7.29
C GLY A 204 -0.60 13.58 -7.76
N ASN A 205 -0.97 12.92 -8.86
CA ASN A 205 -2.32 12.95 -9.46
C ASN A 205 -3.36 12.07 -8.73
N PHE A 206 -3.03 11.52 -7.56
CA PHE A 206 -3.91 10.60 -6.83
C PHE A 206 -4.80 11.31 -5.82
N LYS A 207 -6.10 10.98 -5.82
CA LYS A 207 -7.01 11.32 -4.73
C LYS A 207 -6.83 10.28 -3.62
N VAL A 208 -6.21 10.65 -2.50
CA VAL A 208 -6.22 9.82 -1.29
C VAL A 208 -7.52 10.08 -0.54
N PHE A 209 -8.40 9.08 -0.48
CA PHE A 209 -9.56 9.14 0.42
C PHE A 209 -9.07 8.92 1.86
N GLY A 210 -8.93 9.99 2.63
CA GLY A 210 -8.66 9.93 4.06
C GLY A 210 -9.88 9.36 4.80
N ALA A 211 -9.85 8.09 5.15
CA ALA A 211 -10.83 7.50 6.06
C ALA A 211 -10.33 7.56 7.51
N LEU A 212 -11.06 8.33 8.33
CA LEU A 212 -11.10 8.35 9.79
C LEU A 212 -9.73 8.45 10.53
N GLN A 213 -9.25 9.69 10.73
CA GLN A 213 -8.60 10.00 12.00
C GLN A 213 -9.69 10.08 13.08
N VAL A 214 -9.99 8.97 13.76
CA VAL A 214 -10.69 9.04 15.05
C VAL A 214 -9.66 9.51 16.07
N SER A 215 -9.56 10.82 16.24
CA SER A 215 -8.86 11.41 17.37
C SER A 215 -9.71 11.18 18.63
N THR A 216 -9.42 10.15 19.41
CA THR A 216 -9.89 10.12 20.80
C THR A 216 -9.07 11.17 21.56
N LYS A 217 -9.71 12.29 21.90
CA LYS A 217 -9.22 13.17 22.96
C LYS A 217 -9.07 12.33 24.24
N ALA A 218 -7.90 12.40 24.86
CA ALA A 218 -7.82 12.26 26.31
C ALA A 218 -8.29 13.58 26.93
#